data_AF-A0A1Y4R8A8-F1
#
_entry.id   AF-A0A1Y4R8A8-F1
#
_cell.length_a   1.000
_cell.length_b   1.000
_cell.length_c   1.000
_cell.angle_alpha   90.00
_cell.angle_beta   90.00
_cell.angle_gamma   90.00
#
_symmetry.space_group_name_H-M   'P 1'
#
loop_
_entity.id
_entity.type
_entity.pdbx_description
1 polymer ?
#
loop_
_entity_poly.entity_id
_entity_poly.type
_entity_poly.pdbx_seq_one_letter_code
_entity_poly.pdbx_strand_id
1 'polypeptide(L)'
;MQMEALKAGKSEQYFVVLAMISYLKEQKKYEGLLLLQEKGRERSRYEASSIRICSKKKDIVYKQLRQIAEMYPPQKDITIIDTEEIGV
;
A
#
# COMPACT_ATOMS: atom_id res chain seq x y z
N MET A 1 -28.97 1.35 20.06
CA MET A 1 -27.79 0.91 19.27
C MET A 1 -26.62 1.80 19.71
N GLN A 2 -25.77 1.32 20.62
CA GLN A 2 -24.60 2.11 21.07
C GLN A 2 -23.51 1.95 20.01
N MET A 3 -23.14 3.05 19.35
CA MET A 3 -21.94 3.11 18.53
C MET A 3 -20.78 3.40 19.47
N GLU A 4 -20.03 2.36 19.85
CA GLU A 4 -18.75 2.57 20.53
C GLU A 4 -17.78 3.22 19.54
N ALA A 5 -17.44 4.48 19.81
CA ALA A 5 -16.42 5.17 19.04
C ALA A 5 -15.07 4.49 19.30
N LEU A 6 -14.48 3.90 18.26
CA LEU A 6 -13.08 3.48 18.28
C LEU A 6 -12.24 4.69 18.67
N LYS A 7 -11.58 4.64 19.83
CA LYS A 7 -10.58 5.65 20.20
C LYS A 7 -9.51 5.65 19.12
N ALA A 8 -9.39 6.75 18.37
CA ALA A 8 -8.24 6.98 17.52
C ALA A 8 -7.01 7.01 18.43
N GLY A 9 -6.24 5.92 18.44
CA GLY A 9 -4.91 5.90 19.05
C GLY A 9 -4.10 7.05 18.46
N LYS A 10 -3.10 7.56 19.21
CA LYS A 10 -2.14 8.56 18.71
C LYS A 10 -1.78 8.18 17.28
N SER A 11 -2.05 9.06 16.32
CA SER A 11 -1.77 8.81 14.90
C SER A 11 -0.26 8.71 14.73
N GLU A 12 0.29 7.50 14.92
CA GLU A 12 1.64 7.17 14.52
C GLU A 12 1.71 7.47 13.01
N GLN A 13 2.61 8.37 12.61
CA GLN A 13 2.68 8.83 11.23
C GLN A 13 3.26 7.72 10.36
N TYR A 14 2.40 7.04 9.59
CA TYR A 14 2.84 6.11 8.56
C TYR A 14 3.22 6.87 7.28
N PHE A 15 4.23 6.41 6.57
CA PHE A 15 4.59 6.91 5.24
C PHE A 15 4.77 5.75 4.27
N VAL A 16 4.49 5.99 3.00
CA VAL A 16 4.66 4.98 1.95
C VAL A 16 6.14 4.82 1.64
N VAL A 17 6.59 3.57 1.61
CA VAL A 17 7.96 3.18 1.26
C VAL A 17 8.05 2.39 -0.04
N LEU A 18 6.96 1.72 -0.43
CA LEU A 18 6.90 0.97 -1.68
C LEU A 18 5.47 0.95 -2.20
N ALA A 19 5.32 1.08 -3.52
CA ALA A 19 4.11 0.78 -4.24
C ALA A 19 4.48 -0.12 -5.42
N MET A 20 3.82 -1.27 -5.55
CA MET A 20 4.04 -2.17 -6.68
C MET A 20 2.73 -2.77 -7.19
N ILE A 21 2.73 -3.17 -8.46
CA ILE A 21 1.65 -3.91 -9.11
C ILE A 21 2.24 -5.15 -9.73
N SER A 22 1.59 -6.28 -9.51
CA SER A 22 1.95 -7.58 -10.07
C SER A 22 0.72 -8.30 -10.62
N TYR A 23 0.90 -9.07 -11.70
CA TYR A 23 -0.14 -9.94 -12.21
C TYR A 23 -0.02 -11.34 -11.58
N LEU A 24 -1.03 -11.74 -10.82
CA LEU A 24 -1.11 -13.05 -10.19
C LEU A 24 -1.69 -14.05 -11.21
N LYS A 25 -0.80 -14.72 -11.96
CA LYS A 25 -1.15 -15.65 -13.06
C LYS A 25 -2.17 -16.71 -12.66
N GLU A 26 -1.98 -17.35 -11.50
CA GLU A 26 -2.87 -18.40 -10.99
C GLU A 26 -4.29 -17.89 -10.73
N GLN A 27 -4.41 -16.64 -10.27
CA GLN A 27 -5.69 -16.04 -9.89
C GLN A 27 -6.29 -15.17 -11.01
N LYS A 28 -5.57 -15.02 -12.13
CA LYS A 28 -5.93 -14.18 -13.29
C LYS A 28 -6.38 -12.77 -12.90
N LYS A 29 -5.62 -12.13 -12.01
CA LYS A 29 -5.91 -10.78 -11.50
C LYS A 29 -4.62 -10.03 -11.16
N TYR A 30 -4.72 -8.72 -11.10
CA TYR A 30 -3.68 -7.83 -10.63
C TYR A 30 -3.76 -7.68 -9.11
N GLU A 31 -2.60 -7.68 -8.45
CA GLU A 31 -2.40 -7.29 -7.06
C GLU A 31 -1.56 -6.01 -7.02
N GLY A 32 -2.06 -5.00 -6.33
CA GLY A 32 -1.30 -3.84 -5.92
C GLY A 32 -0.89 -4.00 -4.46
N LEU A 33 0.38 -3.75 -4.15
CA LEU A 33 0.93 -3.78 -2.80
C LEU A 33 1.47 -2.40 -2.45
N LEU A 34 0.99 -1.84 -1.34
CA LEU A 34 1.52 -0.62 -0.74
C LEU A 34 2.17 -0.99 0.59
N LEU A 35 3.46 -0.71 0.75
CA LEU A 35 4.15 -0.87 2.03
C LEU A 35 4.23 0.46 2.75
N LEU A 36 3.88 0.43 4.02
CA LEU A 36 3.85 1.56 4.94
C LEU A 36 4.87 1.32 6.06
N GLN A 37 5.57 2.39 6.43
CA GLN A 37 6.49 2.40 7.56
C GLN A 37 6.07 3.46 8.57
N GLU A 38 6.14 3.12 9.85
CA GLU A 38 5.88 4.02 10.95
C GLU A 38 7.07 4.96 11.20
N LYS A 39 6.82 6.27 11.36
CA LYS A 39 7.84 7.27 11.64
C LYS A 39 8.40 7.11 13.06
N GLY A 40 9.72 6.96 13.17
CA GLY A 40 10.42 6.93 14.45
C GLY A 40 10.61 5.53 15.04
N ARG A 41 10.06 4.48 14.44
CA ARG A 41 10.45 3.09 14.74
C ARG A 41 11.56 2.64 13.81
N GLU A 42 12.74 2.44 14.38
CA GLU A 42 13.84 1.77 13.71
C GLU A 42 13.46 0.30 13.51
N ARG A 43 13.70 -0.22 12.30
CA ARG A 43 13.24 -1.53 11.79
C ARG A 43 13.31 -2.64 12.85
N SER A 44 12.18 -2.93 13.51
CA SER A 44 11.82 -4.31 13.76
C SER A 44 11.72 -4.95 12.38
N ARG A 45 12.46 -6.04 12.13
CA ARG A 45 12.59 -6.71 10.80
C ARG A 45 11.26 -7.01 10.08
N TYR A 46 10.11 -6.84 10.76
CA TYR A 46 8.81 -7.35 10.35
C TYR A 46 7.62 -6.38 10.54
N GLU A 47 7.81 -5.16 11.07
CA GLU A 47 6.70 -4.19 11.31
C GLU A 47 6.42 -3.27 10.10
N ALA A 48 6.36 -3.84 8.89
CA ALA A 48 5.82 -3.11 7.74
C ALA A 48 4.32 -3.42 7.63
N SER A 49 3.48 -2.41 7.77
CA SER A 49 2.06 -2.54 7.45
C SER A 49 1.90 -2.53 5.93
N SER A 50 1.12 -3.46 5.38
CA SER A 50 0.89 -3.55 3.94
C SER A 50 -0.59 -3.45 3.60
N ILE A 51 -0.91 -2.68 2.56
CA ILE A 51 -2.23 -2.66 1.96
C ILE A 51 -2.16 -3.43 0.63
N ARG A 52 -3.11 -4.35 0.43
CA ARG A 52 -3.25 -5.14 -0.79
C ARG A 52 -4.55 -4.79 -1.50
N ILE A 53 -4.46 -4.58 -2.81
CA ILE A 53 -5.59 -4.22 -3.68
C ILE A 53 -5.63 -5.26 -4.79
N CYS A 54 -6.76 -5.92 -4.99
CA CYS A 54 -6.90 -6.94 -6.02
C CYS A 54 -8.00 -6.57 -7.02
N SER A 55 -7.70 -6.65 -8.31
CA SER A 55 -8.70 -6.46 -9.38
C SER A 55 -8.30 -7.21 -10.64
N LYS A 56 -9.28 -7.58 -11.47
CA LYS A 56 -9.00 -8.12 -12.82
C LYS A 56 -8.45 -7.07 -13.79
N LYS A 57 -8.55 -5.79 -13.42
CA LYS A 57 -8.20 -4.65 -14.26
C LYS A 57 -7.03 -3.87 -13.65
N LYS A 58 -5.93 -3.77 -14.39
CA LYS A 58 -4.67 -3.14 -13.97
C LYS A 58 -4.84 -1.65 -13.63
N ASP A 59 -5.59 -0.93 -14.46
CA ASP A 59 -5.90 0.50 -14.27
C ASP A 59 -6.66 0.78 -12.97
N ILE A 60 -7.55 -0.13 -12.56
CA ILE A 60 -8.27 -0.01 -11.28
C ILE A 60 -7.30 -0.15 -10.12
N VAL A 61 -6.41 -1.15 -10.16
CA VAL A 61 -5.38 -1.34 -9.13
C VAL A 61 -4.49 -0.10 -9.05
N TYR A 62 -4.00 0.39 -10.18
CA TYR A 62 -3.15 1.57 -10.24
C TYR A 62 -3.81 2.81 -9.64
N LYS A 63 -5.06 3.08 -10.03
CA LYS A 63 -5.83 4.22 -9.52
C LYS A 63 -6.04 4.13 -8.01
N GLN A 64 -6.45 2.97 -7.50
CA GLN A 64 -6.69 2.80 -6.06
C GLN A 64 -5.40 2.87 -5.25
N LEU A 65 -4.31 2.26 -5.75
CA LEU A 65 -3.00 2.29 -5.11
C LEU A 65 -2.50 3.74 -4.97
N ARG A 66 -2.63 4.53 -6.04
CA ARG A 66 -2.29 5.95 -6.04
C ARG A 66 -3.15 6.75 -5.05
N GLN A 67 -4.46 6.58 -5.09
CA GLN A 67 -5.39 7.26 -4.17
C GLN A 67 -5.07 6.95 -2.71
N ILE A 68 -4.73 5.70 -2.39
CA ILE A 68 -4.37 5.30 -1.04
C ILE A 68 -3.00 5.88 -0.65
N ALA A 69 -2.02 5.85 -1.54
CA ALA A 69 -0.70 6.42 -1.30
C ALA A 69 -0.77 7.93 -0.99
N GLU A 70 -1.63 8.67 -1.70
CA GLU A 70 -1.86 10.10 -1.49
C GLU A 70 -2.47 10.44 -0.12
N MET A 71 -3.04 9.47 0.61
CA MET A 71 -3.55 9.68 1.97
C MET A 71 -2.45 9.70 3.04
N TYR A 72 -1.25 9.26 2.71
CA TYR A 72 -0.12 9.21 3.65
C TYR A 72 0.85 10.37 3.38
N PRO A 73 1.49 10.92 4.44
CA PRO A 73 2.45 12.00 4.29
C PRO A 73 3.58 11.61 3.31
N PRO A 74 3.92 12.49 2.36
CA PRO A 74 4.99 12.23 1.40
C PRO A 74 6.34 12.30 2.11
N GLN A 75 7.15 11.25 1.94
CA GLN A 75 8.56 11.27 2.37
C GLN A 75 9.51 11.40 1.17
N LYS A 76 9.13 10.82 0.02
CA LYS A 76 9.79 10.89 -1.30
C LYS A 76 8.73 10.70 -2.38
N ASP A 77 9.04 11.05 -3.63
CA ASP A 77 8.22 10.66 -4.78
C ASP A 77 8.13 9.13 -4.84
N ILE A 78 6.90 8.62 -4.84
CA ILE A 78 6.64 7.17 -4.87
C ILE A 78 6.52 6.75 -6.33
N THR A 79 7.50 5.98 -6.80
CA THR A 79 7.39 5.30 -8.10
C THR A 79 6.60 4.00 -7.91
N ILE A 80 5.54 3.82 -8.70
CA ILE A 80 4.81 2.55 -8.74
C ILE A 80 5.61 1.59 -9.62
N ILE A 81 6.06 0.49 -9.02
CA ILE A 81 6.84 -0.55 -9.68
C ILE A 81 5.87 -1.53 -10.35
N ASP A 82 5.93 -1.63 -11.67
CA ASP A 82 5.12 -2.58 -12.44
C ASP A 82 5.94 -3.81 -12.81
N THR A 83 5.65 -4.95 -12.18
CA THR A 83 6.49 -6.14 -12.39
C THR A 83 6.37 -6.71 -13.81
N GLU A 84 5.29 -6.41 -14.54
CA GLU A 84 5.17 -6.84 -15.93
C GLU A 84 6.10 -6.05 -16.86
N GLU A 85 6.41 -4.79 -16.53
CA GLU A 85 7.32 -3.95 -17.32
C GLU A 85 8.80 -4.25 -17.03
N ILE A 86 9.09 -4.89 -15.90
CA ILE A 86 10.44 -5.18 -15.42
C ILE A 86 10.93 -6.57 -15.87
N GLY A 87 10.07 -7.37 -16.52
CA GLY A 87 10.46 -8.64 -17.14
C GLY A 87 10.83 -9.76 -16.16
N VAL A 88 10.23 -9.76 -14.95
CA VAL A 88 10.44 -10.80 -13.92
C VAL A 88 9.41 -11.92 -14.04
#